data_AF-A0A8J6P8L4-F1
#
_entry.id   AF-A0A8J6P8L4-F1
#
_cell.length_a   1.000
_cell.length_b   1.000
_cell.length_c   1.000
_cell.angle_alpha   90.00
_cell.angle_beta   90.00
_cell.angle_gamma   90.00
#
_symmetry.space_group_name_H-M   'P 1'
#
loop_
_entity.id
_entity.type
_entity.pdbx_description
1 polymer ?
#
loop_
_entity_poly.entity_id
_entity_poly.type
_entity_poly.pdbx_seq_one_letter_code
_entity_poly.pdbx_strand_id
1 'polypeptide(L)'
;IMKKKPENIKQEDWDAVNSPPLSKKTISRMKAVSETHPGTPSRVRGSQLTPTKKQLTLRLNGEVVDYFKLKGKGWQTEINDVLLDYVHSHNENDSGI
;
A
#
# COMPACT_ATOMS: atom_id res chain seq x y z
N ILE A 1 8.61 -4.56 -12.72
CA ILE A 1 7.13 -4.50 -12.65
C ILE A 1 6.64 -4.01 -14.01
N MET A 2 5.98 -4.88 -14.78
CA MET A 2 5.47 -4.54 -16.12
C MET A 2 4.35 -3.50 -15.99
N LYS A 3 4.32 -2.48 -16.86
CA LYS A 3 3.25 -1.48 -16.86
C LYS A 3 1.94 -2.19 -17.22
N LYS A 4 0.99 -2.31 -16.29
CA LYS A 4 -0.37 -2.75 -16.60
C LYS A 4 -1.10 -1.61 -17.30
N LYS A 5 -1.68 -1.91 -18.46
CA LYS A 5 -2.54 -1.00 -19.19
C LYS A 5 -3.85 -0.78 -18.41
N PRO A 6 -4.39 0.46 -18.35
CA PRO A 6 -5.67 0.73 -17.71
C PRO A 6 -6.85 0.13 -18.51
N GLU A 7 -7.89 -0.29 -17.79
CA GLU A 7 -9.07 -0.98 -18.35
C GLU A 7 -9.84 -0.14 -19.39
N ASN A 8 -9.80 1.19 -19.26
CA ASN A 8 -10.59 2.12 -20.07
C ASN A 8 -9.87 2.68 -21.32
N ILE A 9 -8.73 2.11 -21.72
CA ILE A 9 -7.98 2.52 -22.93
C ILE A 9 -7.89 1.32 -23.88
N LYS A 10 -7.96 1.51 -25.20
CA LYS A 10 -7.79 0.42 -26.19
C LYS A 10 -6.30 0.08 -26.37
N GLN A 11 -5.99 -1.14 -26.82
CA GLN A 11 -4.60 -1.61 -26.86
C GLN A 11 -3.83 -0.89 -27.97
N GLU A 12 -4.51 -0.70 -29.09
CA GLU A 12 -4.04 0.00 -30.28
C GLU A 12 -3.69 1.46 -29.93
N ASP A 13 -4.56 2.14 -29.18
CA ASP A 13 -4.32 3.52 -28.72
C ASP A 13 -3.13 3.60 -27.76
N TRP A 14 -2.92 2.58 -26.92
CA TRP A 14 -1.80 2.53 -25.98
C TRP A 14 -0.46 2.30 -26.70
N ASP A 15 -0.43 1.38 -27.66
CA ASP A 15 0.77 1.02 -28.41
C ASP A 15 1.15 2.09 -29.45
N ALA A 16 0.18 2.87 -29.94
CA ALA A 16 0.42 4.00 -30.83
C ALA A 16 1.12 5.19 -30.14
N VAL A 17 1.15 5.26 -28.80
CA VAL A 17 1.84 6.33 -28.08
C VAL A 17 3.35 6.18 -28.18
N ASN A 18 3.96 6.93 -29.09
CA ASN A 18 5.41 7.07 -29.13
C ASN A 18 5.89 7.96 -27.98
N SER A 19 6.62 7.38 -27.03
CA SER A 19 7.25 8.10 -25.89
C SER A 19 8.75 8.25 -26.13
N PRO A 20 9.19 9.23 -26.94
CA PRO A 20 10.61 9.43 -27.23
C PRO A 20 11.39 9.77 -25.94
N PRO A 21 12.69 9.43 -25.86
CA PRO A 21 13.51 9.78 -24.71
C PRO A 21 13.63 11.29 -24.55
N LEU A 22 13.73 11.76 -23.30
CA LEU A 22 13.87 13.18 -22.99
C LEU A 22 15.18 13.74 -23.58
N SER A 23 15.07 14.63 -24.56
CA SER A 23 16.21 15.35 -25.15
C SER A 23 16.76 16.41 -24.19
N LYS A 24 18.08 16.69 -24.25
CA LYS A 24 18.74 17.74 -23.45
C LYS A 24 18.09 19.12 -23.61
N LYS A 25 17.63 19.45 -24.83
CA LYS A 25 16.90 20.71 -25.12
C LYS A 25 15.55 20.77 -24.43
N THR A 26 14.88 19.63 -24.25
CA THR A 26 13.61 19.51 -23.53
C THR A 26 13.82 19.65 -22.03
N ILE A 27 14.85 19.00 -21.48
CA ILE A 27 15.23 19.10 -20.06
C ILE A 27 15.52 20.56 -19.69
N SER A 28 16.26 21.29 -20.54
CA SER A 28 16.57 22.70 -20.31
C SER A 28 15.35 23.64 -20.28
N ARG A 29 14.19 23.20 -20.78
CA ARG A 29 12.95 23.99 -20.81
C ARG A 29 11.97 23.60 -19.70
N MET A 30 12.27 22.56 -18.93
CA MET A 30 11.41 22.14 -17.81
C MET A 30 11.41 23.23 -16.74
N LYS A 31 10.22 23.50 -16.20
CA LYS A 31 9.98 24.47 -15.13
C LYS A 31 9.20 23.81 -14.00
N ALA A 32 9.25 24.41 -12.82
CA ALA A 32 8.48 23.91 -11.68
C ALA A 32 6.97 23.94 -11.99
N VAL A 33 6.23 22.97 -11.44
CA VAL A 33 4.76 22.91 -11.58
C VAL A 33 4.10 24.15 -10.98
N SER A 34 4.67 24.70 -9.91
CA SER A 34 4.20 25.95 -9.29
C SER A 34 4.27 27.16 -10.22
N GLU A 35 5.25 27.20 -11.13
CA GLU A 35 5.41 28.32 -12.08
C GLU A 35 4.47 28.18 -13.28
N THR A 36 4.29 26.95 -13.75
CA THR A 36 3.51 26.67 -14.98
C THR A 36 2.01 26.51 -14.68
N HIS A 37 1.67 26.03 -13.48
CA HIS A 37 0.31 25.69 -13.07
C HIS A 37 0.09 26.11 -11.61
N PRO A 38 0.01 27.43 -11.33
CA PRO A 38 -0.06 27.96 -9.97
C PRO A 38 -1.33 27.55 -9.19
N GLY A 39 -2.38 27.09 -9.89
CA GLY A 39 -3.60 26.56 -9.27
C GLY A 39 -3.56 25.07 -8.90
N THR A 40 -2.44 24.38 -9.12
CA THR A 40 -2.33 22.94 -8.81
C THR A 40 -2.17 22.74 -7.30
N PRO A 41 -3.06 22.00 -6.63
CA PRO A 41 -2.93 21.77 -5.19
C PRO A 41 -1.67 20.96 -4.87
N SER A 42 -1.15 21.14 -3.65
CA SER A 42 -0.04 20.35 -3.14
C SER A 42 -0.37 18.85 -3.19
N ARG A 43 0.61 18.03 -3.58
CA ARG A 43 0.47 16.58 -3.63
C ARG A 43 0.33 16.03 -2.22
N VAL A 44 -0.91 15.82 -1.79
CA VAL A 44 -1.23 15.10 -0.56
C VAL A 44 -1.22 13.60 -0.82
N ARG A 45 -0.82 12.82 0.19
CA ARG A 45 -1.08 11.38 0.16
C ARG A 45 -2.59 11.18 0.19
N GLY A 46 -3.10 10.28 -0.66
CA GLY A 46 -4.51 9.90 -0.65
C GLY A 46 -4.92 9.22 0.67
N SER A 47 -6.22 9.05 0.87
CA SER A 47 -6.75 8.29 2.01
C SER A 47 -6.13 6.89 2.05
N GLN A 48 -5.91 6.38 3.26
CA GLN A 48 -5.42 5.02 3.44
C GLN A 48 -6.46 4.02 2.89
N LEU A 49 -6.03 3.11 2.01
CA LEU A 49 -6.92 2.18 1.31
C LEU A 49 -7.31 0.95 2.15
N THR A 50 -6.53 0.59 3.16
CA THR A 50 -6.77 -0.56 4.03
C THR A 50 -7.38 -0.15 5.37
N PRO A 51 -8.28 -0.96 5.97
CA PRO A 51 -8.83 -0.68 7.29
C PRO A 51 -7.72 -0.54 8.33
N THR A 52 -7.85 0.47 9.19
CA THR A 52 -6.89 0.75 10.25
C THR A 52 -6.98 -0.30 11.35
N LYS A 53 -5.82 -0.76 11.83
CA LYS A 53 -5.75 -1.58 13.04
C LYS A 53 -6.45 -0.83 14.17
N LYS A 54 -7.32 -1.51 14.91
CA LYS A 54 -8.02 -0.92 16.07
C LYS A 54 -7.09 -0.97 17.28
N GLN A 55 -6.84 0.17 17.91
CA GLN A 55 -6.13 0.21 19.18
C GLN A 55 -7.06 -0.32 20.28
N LEU A 56 -6.65 -1.39 20.96
CA LEU A 56 -7.41 -2.02 22.03
C LEU A 56 -6.47 -2.47 23.15
N THR A 57 -6.97 -2.50 24.38
CA THR A 57 -6.24 -3.00 25.55
C THR A 57 -6.62 -4.47 25.76
N LEU A 58 -5.75 -5.40 25.35
CA LEU A 58 -5.92 -6.84 25.55
C LEU A 58 -4.95 -7.33 26.65
N ARG A 59 -5.46 -8.19 27.54
CA ARG A 59 -4.62 -8.91 28.51
C ARG A 59 -4.26 -10.27 27.95
N LEU A 60 -2.97 -10.58 27.94
CA LEU A 60 -2.41 -11.87 27.54
C LEU A 60 -1.64 -12.47 28.73
N ASN A 61 -1.49 -13.79 28.74
CA ASN A 61 -0.64 -14.47 29.72
C ASN A 61 0.83 -14.01 29.59
N GLY A 62 1.55 -13.99 30.71
CA GLY A 62 2.95 -13.57 30.75
C GLY A 62 3.85 -14.36 29.79
N GLU A 63 3.71 -15.70 29.76
CA GLU A 63 4.54 -16.55 28.89
C GLU A 63 4.40 -16.20 27.40
N VAL A 64 3.19 -15.82 26.97
CA VAL A 64 2.92 -15.45 25.58
C VAL A 64 3.65 -14.16 25.26
N VAL A 65 3.50 -13.15 26.13
CA VAL A 65 4.17 -11.86 25.95
C VAL A 65 5.69 -12.02 25.95
N ASP A 66 6.23 -12.81 26.86
CA ASP A 66 7.67 -13.04 26.98
C ASP A 66 8.23 -13.77 25.76
N TYR A 67 7.56 -14.83 25.30
CA TYR A 67 7.94 -15.57 24.09
C TYR A 67 8.05 -14.67 22.86
N PHE A 68 7.04 -13.83 22.60
CA PHE A 68 7.08 -12.95 21.42
C PHE A 68 8.08 -11.81 21.62
N LYS A 69 8.19 -11.22 22.81
CA LYS A 69 9.19 -10.15 23.08
C LYS A 69 10.62 -10.60 22.84
N LEU A 70 10.96 -11.86 23.13
CA LEU A 70 12.29 -12.42 22.86
C LEU A 70 12.66 -12.40 21.36
N LYS A 71 11.68 -12.40 20.46
CA LYS A 71 11.90 -12.30 19.00
C LYS A 71 12.31 -10.90 18.54
N GLY A 72 12.23 -9.89 19.42
CA GLY A 72 12.75 -8.56 19.21
C GLY A 72 11.79 -7.62 18.47
N LYS A 73 12.34 -6.81 17.55
CA LYS A 73 11.58 -5.75 16.87
C LYS A 73 10.47 -6.36 16.03
N GLY A 74 9.23 -5.95 16.29
CA GLY A 74 8.05 -6.40 15.54
C GLY A 74 7.21 -7.47 16.24
N TRP A 75 7.55 -7.87 17.47
CA TRP A 75 6.82 -8.89 18.23
C TRP A 75 5.30 -8.66 18.34
N GLN A 76 4.84 -7.41 18.41
CA GLN A 76 3.41 -7.08 18.41
C GLN A 76 2.73 -7.38 17.06
N THR A 77 3.46 -7.18 15.96
CA THR A 77 2.95 -7.51 14.61
C THR A 77 2.85 -9.03 14.48
N GLU A 78 3.84 -9.75 14.99
CA GLU A 78 3.83 -11.21 14.94
C GLU A 78 2.68 -11.81 15.77
N ILE A 79 2.40 -11.29 16.97
CA ILE A 79 1.21 -11.69 17.74
C ILE A 79 -0.07 -11.46 16.93
N ASN A 80 -0.18 -10.29 16.30
CA ASN A 80 -1.35 -9.97 15.48
C ASN A 80 -1.52 -10.96 14.32
N ASP A 81 -0.44 -11.33 13.65
CA ASP A 81 -0.48 -12.21 12.49
C ASP A 81 -0.86 -13.63 12.89
N VAL A 82 -0.34 -14.14 14.02
CA VAL A 82 -0.76 -15.43 14.59
C VAL A 82 -2.26 -15.44 14.95
N LEU A 83 -2.77 -14.37 15.56
CA LEU A 83 -4.20 -14.27 15.88
C LEU A 83 -5.05 -14.19 14.61
N LEU A 84 -4.56 -13.53 13.56
CA LEU A 84 -5.24 -13.44 12.28
C LEU A 84 -5.32 -14.81 11.58
N ASP A 85 -4.22 -15.56 11.57
CA ASP A 85 -4.17 -16.92 11.02
C ASP A 85 -5.09 -17.87 11.79
N TYR A 86 -5.17 -17.73 13.12
CA TYR A 86 -6.14 -18.47 13.94
C TYR A 86 -7.58 -18.14 13.52
N VAL A 87 -7.92 -16.86 13.35
CA VAL A 87 -9.25 -16.43 12.89
C VAL A 87 -9.58 -16.99 11.50
N HIS A 88 -8.65 -16.90 10.54
CA HIS A 88 -8.87 -17.45 9.21
C HIS A 88 -9.09 -18.97 9.23
N SER A 89 -8.29 -19.71 9.98
CA SER A 89 -8.42 -21.17 10.07
C SER A 89 -9.72 -21.65 10.73
N HIS A 90 -10.35 -20.82 11.57
CA HIS A 90 -11.60 -21.20 12.26
C HIS A 90 -12.85 -20.66 11.54
N ASN A 91 -12.76 -19.54 10.82
CA ASN A 91 -13.87 -19.03 10.03
C ASN A 91 -14.21 -19.92 8.82
N GLU A 92 -13.22 -20.59 8.21
CA GLU A 92 -13.47 -21.57 7.13
C GLU A 92 -14.23 -22.81 7.65
N ASN A 93 -14.06 -23.16 8.93
CA ASN A 93 -14.75 -24.29 9.57
C ASN A 93 -16.13 -23.91 10.14
N ASP A 94 -16.38 -22.63 10.41
CA ASP A 94 -17.65 -22.08 10.90
C ASP A 94 -18.59 -21.61 9.78
N SER A 95 -18.28 -21.89 8.51
CA SER A 95 -19.17 -21.63 7.35
C SER A 95 -20.35 -22.62 7.25
N GLY A 96 -20.91 -22.99 8.42
CA GLY A 96 -22.17 -23.69 8.59
C GLY A 96 -23.35 -22.72 8.77
N ILE A 97 -23.43 -21.69 7.92
CA ILE A 97 -24.69 -20.99 7.59
C ILE A 97 -24.93 -21.14 6.10
#